data_AF-A0A0G0UU92-F1
#
_entry.id   AF-A0A0G0UU92-F1
#
_cell.length_a   1.000
_cell.length_b   1.000
_cell.length_c   1.000
_cell.angle_alpha   90.00
_cell.angle_beta   90.00
_cell.angle_gamma   90.00
#
_symmetry.space_group_name_H-M   'P 1'
#
loop_
_entity.id
_entity.type
_entity.pdbx_description
1 polymer ?
#
loop_
_entity_poly.entity_id
_entity_poly.type
_entity_poly.pdbx_seq_one_letter_code
_entity_poly.pdbx_strand_id
1 'polypeptide(L)' 'MEKNTNQTVEKKLDAVIGLLQHLVALELSKSGVTQEVIGKRLHVAKATVVEMLKGIKKEN' A
#
# COMPACT_ATOMS: atom_id res chain seq x y z
N MET A 1 -27.16 16.24 8.01
CA MET A 1 -26.38 15.30 8.84
C MET A 1 -25.67 14.22 8.03
N GLU A 2 -26.14 13.85 6.82
CA GLU A 2 -25.56 12.78 5.99
C GLU A 2 -24.12 13.00 5.50
N LYS A 3 -23.72 14.26 5.24
CA LYS A 3 -22.41 14.59 4.66
C LYS A 3 -21.22 14.17 5.53
N ASN A 4 -21.39 14.12 6.86
CA ASN A 4 -20.35 13.75 7.81
C ASN A 4 -20.14 12.22 7.88
N THR A 5 -21.21 11.45 7.67
CA THR A 5 -21.18 9.99 7.68
C THR A 5 -20.42 9.46 6.46
N ASN A 6 -20.66 10.03 5.27
CA ASN A 6 -19.93 9.65 4.05
C ASN A 6 -18.42 9.86 4.20
N GLN A 7 -17.99 11.01 4.70
CA GLN A 7 -16.56 11.29 4.91
C GLN A 7 -15.90 10.31 5.89
N THR A 8 -16.63 9.85 6.90
CA THR A 8 -16.12 8.85 7.85
C THR A 8 -15.99 7.48 7.19
N VAL A 9 -16.95 7.10 6.35
CA VAL A 9 -16.92 5.83 5.60
C VAL A 9 -15.78 5.85 4.58
N GLU A 10 -15.64 6.93 3.81
CA GLU A 10 -14.55 7.11 2.83
C GLU A 10 -13.19 6.97 3.50
N LYS A 11 -12.95 7.65 4.63
CA LYS A 11 -11.69 7.52 5.39
C LYS A 11 -11.40 6.09 5.84
N LYS A 12 -12.43 5.35 6.27
CA LYS A 12 -12.27 3.94 6.65
C LYS A 12 -11.95 3.08 5.43
N LEU A 13 -12.59 3.34 4.29
CA LEU A 13 -12.29 2.68 3.03
C LEU A 13 -10.85 2.94 2.58
N ASP A 14 -10.40 4.19 2.64
CA ASP A 14 -9.02 4.57 2.31
C ASP A 14 -8.01 3.82 3.20
N ALA A 15 -8.30 3.67 4.50
CA ALA A 15 -7.46 2.89 5.41
C ALA A 15 -7.41 1.41 5.03
N VAL A 16 -8.55 0.82 4.66
CA VAL A 16 -8.61 -0.57 4.18
C VAL A 16 -7.84 -0.74 2.86
N ILE A 17 -8.00 0.18 1.92
CA ILE A 17 -7.25 0.18 0.65
C ILE A 17 -5.75 0.26 0.93
N GLY A 18 -5.33 1.14 1.84
CA GLY A 18 -3.92 1.28 2.24
C GLY A 18 -3.34 -0.01 2.84
N LEU A 19 -4.11 -0.70 3.70
CA LEU A 19 -3.71 -2.00 4.25
C LEU A 19 -3.56 -3.08 3.15
N LEU A 20 -4.52 -3.15 2.22
CA LEU A 20 -4.47 -4.10 1.10
C LEU A 20 -3.28 -3.83 0.19
N GLN A 21 -3.00 -2.57 -0.13
CA GLN A 21 -1.83 -2.17 -0.92
C GLN A 21 -0.52 -2.58 -0.22
N HIS A 22 -0.42 -2.40 1.09
CA HIS A 22 0.75 -2.80 1.87
C HIS A 22 0.97 -4.33 1.81
N LEU A 23 -0.09 -5.12 1.99
CA LEU A 23 0.00 -6.59 1.91
C LEU A 23 0.44 -7.07 0.53
N VAL A 24 -0.11 -6.47 -0.54
CA VAL A 24 0.29 -6.81 -1.92
C VAL A 24 1.73 -6.38 -2.19
N ALA A 25 2.15 -5.19 -1.74
CA ALA A 25 3.53 -4.74 -1.88
C ALA A 25 4.51 -5.70 -1.20
N LEU A 26 4.17 -6.19 0.00
CA LEU A 26 4.97 -7.17 0.73
C LEU A 26 5.12 -8.48 -0.05
N GLU A 27 4.03 -9.04 -0.56
CA GLU A 27 4.05 -10.30 -1.31
C GLU A 27 4.85 -10.17 -2.63
N LEU A 28 4.67 -9.05 -3.34
CA LEU A 28 5.47 -8.74 -4.52
C LEU A 28 6.95 -8.59 -4.18
N SER A 29 7.27 -7.96 -3.04
CA SER A 29 8.67 -7.82 -2.59
C SER A 29 9.29 -9.17 -2.25
N LYS A 30 8.55 -10.07 -1.59
CA LYS A 30 9.01 -11.43 -1.28
C LYS A 30 9.26 -12.28 -2.53
N SER A 31 8.44 -12.09 -3.57
CA SER A 31 8.64 -12.73 -4.88
C SER A 31 9.73 -12.08 -5.74
N GLY A 32 10.51 -11.14 -5.20
CA GLY A 32 11.66 -10.54 -5.87
C GLY A 32 11.32 -9.39 -6.83
N VAL A 33 10.08 -8.91 -6.85
CA VAL A 33 9.67 -7.78 -7.69
C VAL A 33 10.31 -6.49 -7.17
N THR A 34 10.87 -5.68 -8.07
CA THR A 34 11.51 -4.42 -7.70
C THR A 34 10.49 -3.38 -7.23
N GLN A 35 10.91 -2.49 -6.31
CA GLN A 35 10.05 -1.41 -5.79
C GLN A 35 9.46 -0.50 -6.88
N GLU A 36 10.20 -0.31 -7.98
CA GLU A 36 9.70 0.46 -9.13
C GLU A 36 8.52 -0.24 -9.82
N VAL A 37 8.63 -1.56 -10.04
CA VAL A 37 7.55 -2.35 -10.66
C VAL A 37 6.35 -2.45 -9.71
N ILE A 38 6.57 -2.60 -8.41
CA ILE A 38 5.51 -2.56 -7.39
C ILE A 38 4.75 -1.24 -7.46
N GLY A 39 5.46 -0.10 -7.52
CA GLY A 39 4.82 1.22 -7.62
C GLY A 39 3.95 1.37 -8.87
N LYS A 40 4.43 0.89 -10.01
CA LYS A 40 3.65 0.87 -11.27
C LYS A 40 2.39 0.00 -11.16
N ARG A 41 2.50 -1.20 -10.56
CA ARG A 41 1.35 -2.13 -10.41
C ARG A 41 0.29 -1.62 -9.44
N LEU A 42 0.73 -1.02 -8.33
CA LEU A 42 -0.17 -0.49 -7.29
C LEU A 42 -0.65 0.94 -7.57
N HIS A 43 -0.18 1.56 -8.66
CA HIS A 43 -0.45 2.96 -9.01
C HIS A 43 -0.09 3.93 -7.86
N VAL A 44 1.05 3.69 -7.21
CA VAL A 44 1.58 4.55 -6.14
C VAL A 44 2.98 5.03 -6.46
N ALA A 45 3.36 6.17 -5.88
CA ALA A 45 4.71 6.68 -6.02
C ALA A 45 5.74 5.69 -5.43
N LYS A 46 6.93 5.63 -6.04
CA LYS A 46 8.03 4.78 -5.54
C LYS A 46 8.37 5.07 -4.08
N ALA A 47 8.32 6.33 -3.65
CA ALA A 47 8.55 6.73 -2.27
C ALA A 47 7.55 6.07 -1.30
N THR A 48 6.28 5.94 -1.71
CA THR A 48 5.25 5.23 -0.94
C THR A 48 5.60 3.76 -0.78
N VAL A 49 6.10 3.11 -1.83
CA VAL A 49 6.55 1.71 -1.77
C VAL A 49 7.74 1.55 -0.81
N VAL A 50 8.69 2.48 -0.83
CA VAL A 50 9.83 2.48 0.09
C VAL A 50 9.35 2.53 1.54
N GLU A 51 8.39 3.39 1.85
CA GLU A 51 7.84 3.50 3.20
C GLU A 51 7.00 2.27 3.58
N MET A 52 6.19 1.74 2.65
CA MET A 52 5.44 0.49 2.86
C MET A 52 6.37 -0.70 3.18
N LEU A 53 7.54 -0.77 2.56
CA LEU A 53 8.47 -1.89 2.74
C LEU A 53 9.59 -1.60 3.75
N LYS A 54 9.51 -0.48 4.47
CA LYS A 54 10.52 -0.06 5.43
C LYS A 54 10.61 -1.05 6.60
N GLY A 55 11.84 -1.47 6.92
CA GLY A 55 12.09 -2.41 8.01
C GLY A 55 11.87 -3.88 7.65
N ILE A 56 11.38 -4.19 6.44
CA ILE A 56 11.26 -5.56 5.97
C ILE A 56 12.66 -6.03 5.54
N LYS A 57 13.22 -6.98 6.30
CA LYS A 57 14.47 -7.64 5.93
C LYS A 57 14.22 -8.45 4.67
N LYS A 58 15.10 -8.33 3.67
CA LYS A 58 15.16 -9.31 2.59
C LYS A 58 15.62 -10.62 3.23
N GLU A 59 14.69 -11.51 3.52
CA GLU A 59 15.03 -12.91 3.78
C GLU A 59 15.49 -13.48 2.43
N ASN A 60 16.80 -13.72 2.34
CA ASN A 60 17.44 -14.41 1.23
C ASN A 60 17.20 -15.90 1.35
#